data_AF-B9XMI0-F1
#
_entry.id   AF-B9XMI0-F1
#
_cell.length_a   1.000
_cell.length_b   1.000
_cell.length_c   1.000
_cell.angle_alpha   90.00
_cell.angle_beta   90.00
_cell.angle_gamma   90.00
#
_symmetry.space_group_name_H-M   'P 1'
#
loop_
_entity.id
_entity.type
_entity.pdbx_description
1 polymer ?
#
loop_
_entity_poly.entity_id
_entity_poly.type
_entity_poly.pdbx_seq_one_letter_code
_entity_poly.pdbx_strand_id
1 'polypeptide(L)'
;MLSRKTIIISALIVGCCLVLLNWLFDSKYSRFKSQNPKYHADFAAACDSILANHPLGTNKYMELSVTDTSLAEIIRNLHPERIKVSTNWVWIWVDSSHTDGLSITWEPRDESQTNIWNLIIGYGEGKNKVVYVSKR
;
A
#
# COMPACT_ATOMS: atom_id res chain seq x y z
N MET A 1 -41.06 15.30 -26.89
CA MET A 1 -41.22 14.00 -26.18
C MET A 1 -40.10 13.09 -26.66
N LEU A 2 -39.14 12.74 -25.81
CA LEU A 2 -38.02 11.87 -26.19
C LEU A 2 -38.53 10.46 -26.46
N SER A 3 -38.06 9.81 -27.53
CA SER A 3 -38.45 8.43 -27.82
C SER A 3 -37.96 7.49 -26.73
N ARG A 4 -38.71 6.43 -26.42
CA ARG A 4 -38.31 5.38 -25.47
C ARG A 4 -36.92 4.80 -25.78
N LYS A 5 -36.57 4.72 -27.08
CA LYS A 5 -35.24 4.27 -27.53
C LYS A 5 -34.13 5.24 -27.12
N THR A 6 -34.38 6.55 -27.25
CA THR A 6 -33.41 7.58 -26.86
C THR A 6 -33.15 7.56 -25.35
N ILE A 7 -34.19 7.38 -24.53
CA ILE A 7 -34.05 7.28 -23.07
C ILE A 7 -33.21 6.06 -22.67
N ILE A 8 -33.45 4.90 -23.28
CA ILE A 8 -32.69 3.66 -22.99
C ILE A 8 -31.22 3.83 -23.39
N ILE A 9 -30.95 4.40 -24.57
CA ILE A 9 -29.57 4.63 -25.04
C ILE A 9 -28.84 5.61 -24.10
N SER A 10 -29.47 6.71 -23.72
CA SER A 10 -28.87 7.67 -22.77
C SER A 10 -28.59 7.04 -21.41
N ALA A 11 -29.51 6.22 -20.89
CA ALA A 11 -29.30 5.51 -19.63
C ALA A 11 -28.13 4.52 -19.70
N LEU A 12 -27.99 3.78 -20.81
CA LEU A 12 -26.87 2.87 -21.03
C LEU A 12 -25.54 3.60 -21.12
N ILE A 13 -25.48 4.74 -21.83
CA ILE A 13 -24.26 5.54 -21.93
C ILE A 13 -23.85 6.06 -20.55
N VAL A 14 -24.78 6.61 -19.78
CA VAL A 14 -24.50 7.10 -18.42
C VAL A 14 -24.01 5.96 -17.52
N GLY A 15 -24.66 4.80 -17.58
CA GLY A 15 -24.23 3.60 -16.85
C GLY A 15 -22.81 3.18 -17.21
N CYS A 16 -22.49 3.08 -18.50
CA CYS A 16 -21.14 2.75 -18.96
C CYS A 16 -20.11 3.80 -18.53
N CYS A 17 -20.42 5.09 -18.64
CA CYS A 17 -19.52 6.16 -18.20
C CYS A 17 -19.23 6.07 -16.70
N LEU A 18 -20.22 5.79 -15.86
CA LEU A 18 -20.04 5.64 -14.42
C LEU A 18 -19.16 4.43 -14.06
N VAL A 19 -19.32 3.30 -14.76
CA VAL A 19 -18.48 2.11 -14.56
C VAL A 19 -17.03 2.39 -14.97
N LEU A 20 -16.82 3.02 -16.14
CA LEU A 20 -15.50 3.40 -16.61
C LEU A 20 -14.81 4.41 -15.68
N LEU A 21 -15.57 5.39 -15.17
CA LEU A 21 -15.07 6.35 -14.18
C LEU A 21 -14.60 5.62 -12.92
N ASN A 22 -15.40 4.71 -12.34
CA ASN A 22 -14.98 3.95 -11.17
C ASN A 22 -13.70 3.13 -11.41
N TRP A 23 -13.56 2.51 -12.58
CA TRP A 23 -12.34 1.80 -12.96
C TRP A 23 -11.12 2.73 -13.07
N LEU A 24 -11.32 3.95 -13.58
CA LEU A 24 -10.27 4.95 -13.68
C LEU A 24 -9.82 5.50 -12.32
N PHE A 25 -10.65 5.36 -11.27
CA PHE A 25 -10.33 5.80 -9.91
C PHE A 25 -9.80 4.66 -8.99
N ASP A 26 -9.58 3.45 -9.53
CA ASP A 26 -9.08 2.30 -8.75
C ASP A 26 -7.57 2.38 -8.49
N SER A 27 -7.17 3.29 -7.61
CA SER A 27 -5.76 3.51 -7.29
C SER A 27 -5.16 2.34 -6.47
N LYS A 28 -3.87 2.05 -6.66
CA LYS A 28 -3.08 1.15 -5.80
C LYS A 28 -3.28 1.47 -4.32
N TYR A 29 -3.29 2.76 -3.98
CA TYR A 29 -3.58 3.23 -2.63
C TYR A 29 -4.97 2.78 -2.15
N SER A 30 -6.02 3.00 -2.95
CA SER A 30 -7.39 2.64 -2.58
C SER A 30 -7.56 1.13 -2.45
N ARG A 31 -6.95 0.36 -3.37
CA ARG A 31 -6.95 -1.10 -3.33
C ARG A 31 -6.24 -1.67 -2.12
N PHE A 32 -5.09 -1.11 -1.74
CA PHE A 32 -4.39 -1.55 -0.53
C PHE A 32 -5.19 -1.18 0.71
N LYS A 33 -5.68 0.07 0.79
CA LYS A 33 -6.47 0.58 1.92
C LYS A 33 -7.77 -0.18 2.17
N SER A 34 -8.39 -0.72 1.13
CA SER A 34 -9.68 -1.44 1.21
C SER A 34 -9.52 -2.92 1.54
N GLN A 35 -8.28 -3.42 1.66
CA GLN A 35 -8.05 -4.80 2.06
C GLN A 35 -8.59 -5.08 3.46
N ASN A 36 -8.87 -6.35 3.73
CA ASN A 36 -9.39 -6.77 5.02
C ASN A 36 -8.29 -6.73 6.11
N PRO A 37 -8.67 -6.73 7.41
CA PRO A 37 -7.69 -6.69 8.49
C PRO A 37 -6.68 -7.84 8.48
N LYS A 38 -7.08 -9.05 8.03
CA LYS A 38 -6.17 -10.19 7.92
C LYS A 38 -5.06 -9.94 6.90
N TYR A 39 -5.39 -9.38 5.74
CA TYR A 39 -4.40 -9.02 4.73
C TYR A 39 -3.34 -8.07 5.31
N HIS A 40 -3.77 -7.03 6.03
CA HIS A 40 -2.82 -6.09 6.65
C HIS A 40 -1.97 -6.73 7.76
N ALA A 41 -2.53 -7.65 8.54
CA ALA A 41 -1.77 -8.41 9.52
C ALA A 41 -0.72 -9.33 8.87
N ASP A 42 -1.10 -10.06 7.82
CA ASP A 42 -0.20 -10.92 7.05
C ASP A 42 0.91 -10.07 6.38
N PHE A 43 0.57 -8.87 5.90
CA PHE A 43 1.53 -7.92 5.34
C PHE A 43 2.53 -7.42 6.40
N ALA A 44 2.05 -7.06 7.59
CA ALA A 44 2.92 -6.65 8.71
C ALA A 44 3.88 -7.78 9.11
N ALA A 45 3.41 -9.04 9.17
CA ALA A 45 4.26 -10.20 9.43
C ALA A 45 5.33 -10.41 8.35
N ALA A 46 5.01 -10.13 7.07
CA ALA A 46 6.00 -10.12 6.01
C ALA A 46 7.05 -9.02 6.19
N CYS A 47 6.67 -7.82 6.65
CA CYS A 47 7.61 -6.77 7.01
C CYS A 47 8.49 -7.17 8.21
N ASP A 48 7.94 -7.83 9.23
CA ASP A 48 8.72 -8.37 10.35
C ASP A 48 9.76 -9.39 9.89
N SER A 49 9.40 -10.23 8.91
CA SER A 49 10.32 -11.19 8.29
C SER A 49 11.48 -10.49 7.56
N ILE A 50 11.21 -9.38 6.87
CA ILE A 50 12.25 -8.55 6.24
C ILE A 50 13.21 -8.00 7.29
N LEU A 51 12.68 -7.44 8.39
CA LEU A 51 13.50 -6.89 9.48
C LEU A 51 14.40 -7.96 10.12
N ALA A 52 13.87 -9.17 10.31
CA ALA A 52 14.62 -10.28 10.89
C ALA A 52 15.74 -10.79 9.97
N ASN A 53 15.50 -10.84 8.66
CA ASN A 53 16.43 -11.41 7.69
C ASN A 53 17.51 -10.42 7.21
N HIS A 54 17.33 -9.12 7.43
CA HIS A 54 18.25 -8.07 6.98
C HIS A 54 18.75 -7.22 8.15
N PRO A 55 19.49 -7.82 9.11
CA PRO A 55 20.03 -7.07 10.22
C PRO A 55 21.00 -6.00 9.70
N LEU A 56 20.78 -4.78 10.12
CA LEU A 56 21.68 -3.67 9.80
C LEU A 56 22.84 -3.63 10.78
N GLY A 57 24.04 -3.40 10.24
CA GLY A 57 25.20 -3.02 11.03
C GLY A 57 25.12 -1.55 11.46
N THR A 58 26.12 -0.77 11.06
CA THR A 58 26.20 0.67 11.39
C THR A 58 25.43 1.58 10.43
N ASN A 59 24.83 1.03 9.37
CA ASN A 59 24.10 1.80 8.37
C ASN A 59 22.73 2.26 8.90
N LYS A 60 22.34 3.49 8.59
CA LYS A 60 21.02 4.04 8.95
C LYS A 60 19.87 3.25 8.31
N TYR A 61 20.04 2.85 7.06
CA TYR A 61 19.14 1.98 6.33
C TYR A 61 19.92 1.30 5.21
N MET A 62 19.35 0.24 4.65
CA MET A 62 19.78 -0.37 3.40
C MET A 62 18.64 -0.37 2.40
N GLU A 63 18.98 -0.30 1.11
CA GLU A 63 18.02 -0.50 0.04
C GLU A 63 18.05 -1.98 -0.35
N LEU A 64 16.89 -2.62 -0.27
CA LEU A 64 16.72 -4.03 -0.60
C LEU A 64 16.29 -4.15 -2.06
N SER A 65 16.87 -5.10 -2.79
CA SER A 65 16.45 -5.36 -4.16
C SER A 65 14.99 -5.78 -4.20
N VAL A 66 14.20 -5.20 -5.12
CA VAL A 66 12.78 -5.56 -5.32
C VAL A 66 12.62 -6.99 -5.86
N THR A 67 13.70 -7.58 -6.37
CA THR A 67 13.78 -8.97 -6.83
C THR A 67 14.40 -9.91 -5.80
N ASP A 68 14.65 -9.46 -4.57
CA ASP A 68 15.23 -10.29 -3.53
C ASP A 68 14.31 -11.50 -3.24
N THR A 69 14.91 -12.70 -3.24
CA THR A 69 14.19 -13.97 -3.12
C THR A 69 13.60 -14.18 -1.74
N SER A 70 14.12 -13.49 -0.72
CA SER A 70 13.61 -13.51 0.66
C SER A 70 12.30 -12.73 0.84
N LEU A 71 11.91 -11.89 -0.13
CA LEU A 71 10.66 -11.14 -0.06
C LEU A 71 9.46 -12.08 -0.08
N ALA A 72 8.52 -11.90 0.85
CA ALA A 72 7.27 -12.64 0.82
C ALA A 72 6.44 -12.29 -0.44
N GLU A 73 5.65 -13.25 -0.91
CA GLU A 73 4.83 -13.08 -2.11
C GLU A 73 3.85 -11.89 -2.01
N ILE A 74 3.28 -11.65 -0.83
CA ILE A 74 2.38 -10.52 -0.58
C ILE A 74 3.03 -9.15 -0.86
N ILE A 75 4.35 -9.04 -0.66
CA ILE A 75 5.12 -7.84 -0.97
C ILE A 75 5.48 -7.81 -2.46
N ARG A 76 5.93 -8.94 -3.02
CA ARG A 76 6.28 -9.03 -4.45
C ARG A 76 5.09 -8.71 -5.36
N ASN A 77 3.90 -9.17 -5.01
CA ASN A 77 2.67 -8.97 -5.78
C ASN A 77 2.23 -7.48 -5.86
N LEU A 78 2.75 -6.62 -4.97
CA LEU A 78 2.56 -5.18 -5.10
C LEU A 78 3.39 -4.57 -6.23
N HIS A 79 4.42 -5.26 -6.71
CA HIS A 79 5.41 -4.75 -7.66
C HIS A 79 6.10 -3.48 -7.13
N PRO A 80 6.83 -3.59 -5.99
CA PRO A 80 7.51 -2.43 -5.42
C PRO A 80 8.58 -1.89 -6.37
N GLU A 81 8.72 -0.57 -6.40
CA GLU A 81 9.80 0.12 -7.11
C GLU A 81 11.05 0.24 -6.23
N ARG A 82 10.85 0.44 -4.92
CA ARG A 82 11.95 0.56 -3.94
C ARG A 82 11.54 -0.01 -2.59
N ILE A 83 12.49 -0.66 -1.92
CA ILE A 83 12.32 -1.14 -0.55
C ILE A 83 13.51 -0.62 0.25
N LYS A 84 13.23 0.06 1.35
CA LYS A 84 14.24 0.46 2.32
C LYS A 84 13.95 -0.22 3.65
N VAL A 85 15.01 -0.68 4.29
CA VAL A 85 14.95 -1.37 5.56
C VAL A 85 15.87 -0.63 6.53
N SER A 86 15.35 -0.30 7.71
CA SER A 86 16.13 0.20 8.85
C SER A 86 16.02 -0.78 10.02
N THR A 87 16.70 -0.49 11.14
CA THR A 87 16.70 -1.37 12.31
C THR A 87 15.31 -1.49 12.93
N ASN A 88 14.47 -0.48 12.74
CA ASN A 88 13.15 -0.38 13.33
C ASN A 88 12.06 0.01 12.33
N TRP A 89 12.29 -0.06 11.02
CA TRP A 89 11.21 0.15 10.06
C TRP A 89 11.46 -0.49 8.71
N VAL A 90 10.38 -0.78 8.00
CA VAL A 90 10.39 -1.17 6.58
C VAL A 90 9.56 -0.15 5.80
N TRP A 91 10.13 0.39 4.73
CA TRP A 91 9.46 1.31 3.84
C TRP A 91 9.45 0.74 2.44
N ILE A 92 8.26 0.64 1.86
CA ILE A 92 8.01 0.07 0.54
C ILE A 92 7.36 1.16 -0.30
N TRP A 93 8.00 1.49 -1.41
CA TRP A 93 7.50 2.42 -2.41
C TRP A 93 7.01 1.62 -3.62
N VAL A 94 5.73 1.73 -3.94
CA VAL A 94 5.08 0.90 -4.97
C VAL A 94 4.86 1.65 -6.28
N ASP A 95 4.64 2.95 -6.21
CA ASP A 95 4.44 3.79 -7.39
C ASP A 95 4.80 5.24 -7.06
N SER A 96 5.53 5.89 -7.95
CA SER A 96 5.90 7.30 -7.85
C SER A 96 4.88 8.28 -8.44
N SER A 97 3.80 7.77 -9.02
CA SER A 97 2.71 8.58 -9.58
C SER A 97 2.10 9.51 -8.52
N HIS A 98 1.96 10.78 -8.85
CA HIS A 98 1.28 11.76 -7.98
C HIS A 98 -0.20 11.42 -7.75
N THR A 99 -0.83 10.67 -8.66
CA THR A 99 -2.27 10.33 -8.60
C THR A 99 -2.54 8.90 -8.16
N ASP A 100 -1.56 8.01 -8.29
CA ASP A 100 -1.68 6.58 -7.96
C ASP A 100 -0.60 6.07 -6.98
N GLY A 101 0.16 7.00 -6.39
CA GLY A 101 1.28 6.71 -5.52
C GLY A 101 0.84 5.95 -4.26
N LEU A 102 1.64 4.94 -3.91
CA LEU A 102 1.48 4.17 -2.68
C LEU A 102 2.84 4.01 -2.01
N SER A 103 2.95 4.58 -0.82
CA SER A 103 3.99 4.23 0.16
C SER A 103 3.38 3.39 1.26
N ILE A 104 4.13 2.41 1.74
CA ILE A 104 3.76 1.57 2.88
C ILE A 104 4.93 1.60 3.85
N THR A 105 4.66 1.95 5.11
CA THR A 105 5.65 1.95 6.18
C THR A 105 5.19 1.04 7.30
N TRP A 106 6.07 0.16 7.75
CA TRP A 106 5.91 -0.61 8.99
C TRP A 106 6.93 -0.10 10.00
N GLU A 107 6.45 0.56 11.06
CA GLU A 107 7.32 1.24 12.04
C GLU A 107 6.67 1.31 13.45
N PRO A 108 7.44 1.51 14.52
CA PRO A 108 6.93 1.88 15.83
C PRO A 108 6.03 3.10 15.76
N ARG A 109 5.00 3.12 16.60
CA ARG A 109 4.04 4.23 16.68
C ARG A 109 4.72 5.56 16.99
N ASP A 110 5.66 5.52 17.93
CA ASP A 110 6.50 6.64 18.31
C ASP A 110 7.78 6.13 18.98
N GLU A 111 8.74 7.03 19.22
CA GLU A 111 10.03 6.70 19.84
C GLU A 111 9.92 6.20 21.28
N SER A 112 8.83 6.53 21.98
CA SER A 112 8.57 6.12 23.38
C SER A 112 7.76 4.83 23.52
N GLN A 113 7.03 4.43 22.47
CA GLN A 113 6.13 3.28 22.41
C GLN A 113 6.62 2.28 21.35
N THR A 114 7.83 1.75 21.54
CA THR A 114 8.47 0.80 20.62
C THR A 114 7.81 -0.57 20.57
N ASN A 115 6.88 -0.85 21.47
CA ASN A 115 6.10 -2.09 21.53
C ASN A 115 4.75 -2.00 20.78
N ILE A 116 4.39 -0.83 20.24
CA ILE A 116 3.21 -0.65 19.40
C ILE A 116 3.70 -0.25 18.02
N TRP A 117 3.30 -1.01 17.00
CA TRP A 117 3.73 -0.80 15.62
C TRP A 117 2.53 -0.49 14.74
N ASN A 118 2.74 0.40 13.78
CA ASN A 118 1.74 0.86 12.84
C ASN A 118 2.13 0.44 11.42
N LEU A 119 1.16 -0.09 10.70
CA LEU A 119 1.21 -0.20 9.25
C LEU A 119 0.54 1.04 8.68
N ILE A 120 1.34 1.88 8.06
CA ILE A 120 0.97 3.20 7.59
C ILE A 120 1.02 3.17 6.07
N ILE A 121 0.03 3.78 5.43
CA ILE A 121 0.04 4.03 3.99
C ILE A 121 0.00 5.53 3.70
N GLY A 122 0.70 5.94 2.65
CA GLY A 122 0.72 7.31 2.16
C GLY A 122 0.59 7.37 0.64
N TYR A 123 0.32 8.57 0.14
CA TYR A 123 0.37 8.92 -1.27
C TYR A 123 1.31 10.13 -1.40
N GLY A 124 2.56 9.98 -1.85
CA GLY A 124 3.47 11.14 -2.01
C GLY A 124 3.46 12.15 -0.84
N GLU A 125 3.03 13.39 -1.13
CA GLU A 125 2.92 14.53 -0.18
C GLU A 125 1.64 14.52 0.68
N GLY A 126 0.88 13.45 0.62
CA GLY A 126 -0.43 13.29 1.23
C GLY A 126 -0.44 12.98 2.72
N LYS A 127 -1.65 13.01 3.31
CA LYS A 127 -1.85 12.53 4.68
C LYS A 127 -1.68 11.02 4.75
N ASN A 128 -0.74 10.59 5.58
CA ASN A 128 -0.57 9.20 5.96
C ASN A 128 -1.80 8.67 6.71
N LYS A 129 -2.10 7.38 6.54
CA LYS A 129 -3.19 6.68 7.22
C LYS A 129 -2.68 5.38 7.83
N VAL A 130 -3.00 5.16 9.11
CA VAL A 130 -2.80 3.86 9.77
C VAL A 130 -3.90 2.90 9.29
N VAL A 131 -3.51 1.76 8.75
CA VAL A 131 -4.42 0.69 8.30
C VAL A 131 -4.38 -0.54 9.19
N TYR A 132 -3.32 -0.70 9.98
CA TYR A 132 -3.21 -1.79 10.96
C TYR A 132 -2.29 -1.39 12.11
N VAL A 133 -2.58 -1.92 13.31
CA VAL A 133 -1.83 -1.69 14.54
C VAL A 133 -1.58 -3.05 15.20
N SER A 134 -0.34 -3.30 15.60
CA SER A 134 0.02 -4.50 16.36
C SER A 134 0.81 -4.15 17.61
N LYS A 135 0.70 -5.00 18.63
CA LYS A 135 1.69 -5.05 19.71
C LYS A 135 2.79 -6.03 19.32
N ARG A 136 4.05 -5.65 19.52
CA ARG A 136 5.24 -6.43 19.20
C ARG A 136 6.17 -6.50 20.41
#